data_AF-X0SBT2-F1
#
_entry.id   AF-X0SBT2-F1
#
_cell.length_a   1.000
_cell.length_b   1.000
_cell.length_c   1.000
_cell.angle_alpha   90.00
_cell.angle_beta   90.00
_cell.angle_gamma   90.00
#
_symmetry.space_group_name_H-M   'P 1'
#
loop_
_entity.id
_entity.type
_entity.pdbx_description
1 polymer ?
#
loop_
_entity_poly.entity_id
_entity_poly.type
_entity_poly.pdbx_seq_one_letter_code
_entity_poly.pdbx_strand_id
1 'polypeptide(L)'
;QQIQSVDDKGNAIAKITIERLKYFSVIKDNLILDFDNSREEDRDNPLAKLIGQSYTIEIAPTGKVTRVIDVKQARAAVKGGYMADKAALKLFTPDEIKERHGLIDLPATDKNRLCPGDNWSGIETFFFGTMGSKSYEKIYTLKGIEERDNRQVAVVEMNAIPSSEMAEQLHKEQTTFDYSKLFDNIETYAGRLKLDLTAGKVEEYREKLQLEWIRAEPSAERGDDKEPIVLTMSTTRLYSLEKID
;
A
#
# COMPACT_ATOMS: atom_id res chain seq x y z
N GLN A 1 -12.28 11.44 5.93
CA GLN A 1 -12.67 10.25 6.75
C GLN A 1 -13.34 10.72 8.03
N GLN A 2 -14.40 10.03 8.45
CA GLN A 2 -15.11 10.32 9.70
C GLN A 2 -15.36 9.02 10.49
N ILE A 3 -14.98 9.00 11.76
CA ILE A 3 -15.31 7.90 12.67
C ILE A 3 -16.78 8.04 13.09
N GLN A 4 -17.56 6.99 12.88
CA GLN A 4 -18.99 6.95 13.20
C GLN A 4 -19.25 6.34 14.58
N SER A 5 -18.51 5.29 14.94
CA SER A 5 -18.61 4.62 16.23
C SER A 5 -17.33 3.84 16.52
N VAL A 6 -17.13 3.49 17.79
CA VAL A 6 -16.07 2.57 18.25
C VAL A 6 -16.75 1.52 19.13
N ASP A 7 -16.46 0.24 18.90
CA ASP A 7 -17.00 -0.87 19.69
C ASP A 7 -16.18 -1.12 20.98
N ASP A 8 -16.67 -2.03 21.84
CA ASP A 8 -16.02 -2.38 23.12
C ASP A 8 -14.63 -3.03 22.95
N LYS A 9 -14.29 -3.49 21.74
CA LYS A 9 -12.97 -4.06 21.40
C LYS A 9 -12.03 -3.00 20.82
N GLY A 10 -12.50 -1.76 20.67
CA GLY A 10 -11.76 -0.66 20.08
C GLY A 10 -11.79 -0.61 18.55
N ASN A 11 -12.61 -1.43 17.88
CA ASN A 11 -12.76 -1.34 16.43
C ASN A 11 -13.59 -0.13 16.06
N ALA A 12 -13.08 0.68 15.13
CA ALA A 12 -13.74 1.90 14.67
C ALA A 12 -14.50 1.63 13.36
N ILE A 13 -15.76 2.05 13.31
CA ILE A 13 -16.52 2.14 12.05
C ILE A 13 -16.22 3.51 11.45
N ALA A 14 -15.62 3.54 10.27
CA ALA A 14 -15.24 4.75 9.58
C ALA A 14 -16.03 4.90 8.27
N LYS A 15 -16.63 6.09 8.07
CA LYS A 15 -17.18 6.51 6.79
C LYS A 15 -16.12 7.26 6.00
N ILE A 16 -15.86 6.79 4.79
CA ILE A 16 -14.92 7.38 3.85
C ILE A 16 -15.73 8.05 2.74
N THR A 17 -15.52 9.34 2.55
CA THR A 17 -16.11 10.14 1.45
C THR A 17 -15.02 10.47 0.45
N ILE A 18 -15.30 10.33 -0.84
CA ILE A 18 -14.37 10.70 -1.92
C ILE A 18 -14.63 12.15 -2.29
N GLU A 19 -13.72 13.04 -1.91
CA GLU A 19 -13.87 14.48 -2.19
C GLU A 19 -13.18 14.88 -3.50
N ARG A 20 -12.05 14.25 -3.78
CA ARG A 20 -11.25 14.45 -5.00
C ARG A 20 -10.64 13.12 -5.41
N LEU A 21 -10.37 12.97 -6.70
CA LEU A 21 -9.78 11.78 -7.28
C LEU A 21 -8.94 12.16 -8.50
N LYS A 22 -7.69 11.71 -8.47
CA LYS A 22 -6.82 11.63 -9.62
C LYS A 22 -6.43 10.17 -9.80
N TYR A 23 -6.47 9.69 -11.04
CA TYR A 23 -6.15 8.33 -11.39
C TYR A 23 -5.31 8.33 -12.67
N PHE A 24 -4.16 7.65 -12.61
CA PHE A 24 -3.25 7.56 -13.73
C PHE A 24 -2.76 6.12 -13.87
N SER A 25 -2.84 5.57 -15.07
CA SER A 25 -2.43 4.20 -15.37
C SER A 25 -1.74 4.12 -16.72
N VAL A 26 -0.52 3.58 -16.71
CA VAL A 26 0.32 3.35 -17.88
C VAL A 26 0.76 1.90 -17.88
N ILE A 27 0.63 1.21 -19.02
CA ILE A 27 1.11 -0.16 -19.20
C ILE A 27 2.06 -0.17 -20.39
N LYS A 28 3.32 -0.55 -20.18
CA LYS A 28 4.37 -0.59 -21.22
C LYS A 28 4.42 0.71 -22.02
N ASP A 29 4.52 1.83 -21.31
CA ASP A 29 4.53 3.20 -21.85
C ASP A 29 3.27 3.65 -22.60
N ASN A 30 2.22 2.83 -22.62
CA ASN A 30 0.93 3.21 -23.18
C ASN A 30 0.03 3.74 -22.07
N LEU A 31 -0.46 4.98 -22.25
CA LEU A 31 -1.46 5.54 -21.36
C LEU A 31 -2.78 4.77 -21.49
N ILE A 32 -3.18 4.12 -20.40
CA ILE A 32 -4.42 3.33 -20.35
C ILE A 32 -5.58 4.17 -19.83
N LEU A 33 -5.31 4.99 -18.82
CA LEU A 33 -6.31 5.86 -18.22
C LEU A 33 -5.61 7.05 -17.56
N ASP A 34 -6.06 8.25 -17.90
CA ASP A 34 -5.71 9.48 -17.21
C ASP A 34 -7.03 10.15 -16.80
N PHE A 35 -7.18 10.43 -15.53
CA PHE A 35 -8.34 11.10 -14.96
C PHE A 35 -7.91 12.01 -13.82
N ASP A 36 -8.46 13.21 -13.77
CA ASP A 36 -8.26 14.18 -12.72
C ASP A 36 -9.55 14.99 -12.59
N ASN A 37 -10.25 14.84 -11.46
CA ASN A 37 -11.55 15.46 -11.26
C ASN A 37 -11.50 17.01 -11.22
N SER A 38 -10.30 17.60 -11.23
CA SER A 38 -10.12 19.05 -11.36
C SER A 38 -10.14 19.53 -12.82
N ARG A 39 -9.97 18.64 -13.80
CA ARG A 39 -9.99 18.99 -15.23
C ARG A 39 -11.42 19.04 -15.76
N GLU A 40 -11.73 20.06 -16.56
CA GLU A 40 -13.07 20.23 -17.14
C GLU A 40 -13.42 19.12 -18.14
N GLU A 41 -12.44 18.66 -18.92
CA GLU A 41 -12.57 17.56 -19.89
C GLU A 41 -12.90 16.20 -19.23
N ASP A 42 -12.64 16.06 -17.93
CA ASP A 42 -12.87 14.81 -17.19
C ASP A 42 -14.26 14.73 -16.53
N ARG A 43 -15.10 15.76 -16.66
CA ARG A 43 -16.41 15.81 -15.98
C ARG A 43 -17.34 14.66 -16.36
N ASP A 44 -17.28 14.21 -17.62
CA ASP A 44 -18.11 13.12 -18.13
C ASP A 44 -17.47 11.73 -17.95
N ASN A 45 -16.25 11.66 -17.39
CA ASN A 45 -15.55 10.41 -17.14
C ASN A 45 -16.28 9.58 -16.06
N PRO A 46 -16.43 8.25 -16.20
CA PRO A 46 -17.04 7.41 -15.16
C PRO A 46 -16.43 7.57 -13.75
N LEU A 47 -15.14 7.88 -13.64
CA LEU A 47 -14.48 8.14 -12.36
C LEU A 47 -14.99 9.41 -11.66
N ALA A 48 -15.50 10.40 -12.40
CA ALA A 48 -16.08 11.61 -11.83
C ALA A 48 -17.33 11.32 -10.98
N LYS A 49 -18.06 10.24 -11.29
CA LYS A 49 -19.26 9.82 -10.53
C LYS A 49 -18.94 9.34 -9.13
N LEU A 50 -17.66 9.07 -8.84
CA LEU A 50 -17.21 8.68 -7.51
C LEU A 50 -17.12 9.86 -6.54
N ILE A 51 -17.01 11.09 -7.05
CA ILE A 51 -16.93 12.28 -6.21
C ILE A 51 -18.23 12.45 -5.42
N GLY A 52 -18.11 12.70 -4.12
CA GLY A 52 -19.21 12.76 -3.17
C GLY A 52 -19.73 11.40 -2.70
N GLN A 53 -19.34 10.29 -3.34
CA GLN A 53 -19.74 8.96 -2.90
C GLN A 53 -19.03 8.57 -1.60
N SER A 54 -19.68 7.71 -0.83
CA SER A 54 -19.14 7.20 0.43
C SER A 54 -19.17 5.69 0.51
N TYR A 55 -18.28 5.14 1.32
CA TYR A 55 -18.28 3.75 1.75
C TYR A 55 -17.86 3.64 3.21
N THR A 56 -18.17 2.51 3.82
CA THR A 56 -17.95 2.27 5.24
C THR A 56 -17.03 1.08 5.45
N ILE A 57 -16.04 1.24 6.33
CA ILE A 57 -15.08 0.22 6.72
C ILE A 57 -15.00 0.09 8.23
N GLU A 58 -14.55 -1.06 8.70
CA GLU A 58 -14.18 -1.32 10.09
C GLU A 58 -12.66 -1.39 10.19
N ILE A 59 -12.10 -0.66 11.14
CA ILE A 59 -10.65 -0.52 11.37
C ILE A 59 -10.37 -1.01 12.78
N ALA A 60 -9.46 -1.98 12.92
CA ALA A 60 -8.98 -2.44 14.22
C ALA A 60 -8.08 -1.39 14.89
N PRO A 61 -7.88 -1.47 16.22
CA PRO A 61 -6.90 -0.63 16.92
C PRO A 61 -5.48 -0.68 16.34
N THR A 62 -5.14 -1.78 15.65
CA THR A 62 -3.85 -1.95 14.95
C THR A 62 -3.78 -1.19 13.62
N GLY A 63 -4.80 -0.42 13.24
CA GLY A 63 -4.86 0.31 11.98
C GLY A 63 -5.29 -0.54 10.78
N LYS A 64 -5.37 -1.87 10.92
CA LYS A 64 -5.81 -2.76 9.84
C LYS A 64 -7.31 -2.69 9.60
N VAL A 65 -7.70 -2.73 8.32
CA VAL A 65 -9.10 -2.87 7.92
C VAL A 65 -9.54 -4.32 8.10
N THR A 66 -10.38 -4.58 9.09
CA THR A 66 -10.93 -5.92 9.38
C THR A 66 -12.08 -6.27 8.44
N ARG A 67 -12.88 -5.27 8.06
CA ARG A 67 -14.10 -5.49 7.26
C ARG A 67 -14.46 -4.30 6.39
N VAL A 68 -14.92 -4.60 5.17
CA VAL A 68 -15.62 -3.62 4.32
C VAL A 68 -17.11 -3.79 4.57
N ILE A 69 -17.75 -2.77 5.15
CA ILE A 69 -19.12 -2.85 5.65
C ILE A 69 -20.13 -2.54 4.53
N ASP A 70 -19.95 -1.41 3.84
CA ASP A 70 -20.85 -1.00 2.76
C ASP A 70 -20.12 -0.23 1.68
N VAL A 71 -20.29 -0.67 0.44
CA VAL A 71 -19.78 -0.04 -0.80
C VAL A 71 -20.88 0.10 -1.85
N LYS A 72 -22.14 -0.21 -1.52
CA LYS A 72 -23.22 -0.36 -2.49
C LYS A 72 -23.48 0.93 -3.26
N GLN A 73 -23.56 2.06 -2.56
CA GLN A 73 -23.79 3.37 -3.20
C GLN A 73 -22.65 3.75 -4.14
N ALA A 74 -21.40 3.66 -3.66
CA ALA A 74 -20.23 3.98 -4.47
C ALA A 74 -20.10 3.08 -5.72
N ARG A 75 -20.37 1.78 -5.59
CA ARG A 75 -20.38 0.85 -6.73
C ARG A 75 -21.54 1.11 -7.69
N ALA A 76 -22.72 1.47 -7.19
CA ALA A 76 -23.88 1.76 -8.02
C ALA A 76 -23.75 3.07 -8.82
N ALA A 77 -22.91 4.00 -8.37
CA ALA A 77 -22.59 5.24 -9.08
C ALA A 77 -21.81 4.98 -10.38
N VAL A 78 -21.08 3.86 -10.46
CA VAL A 78 -20.35 3.45 -11.65
C VAL A 78 -21.19 2.41 -12.41
N LYS A 79 -21.60 2.74 -13.62
CA LYS A 79 -22.34 1.84 -14.51
C LYS A 79 -21.72 1.90 -15.89
N GLY A 80 -21.27 0.74 -16.38
CA GLY A 80 -20.75 0.61 -17.74
C GLY A 80 -19.79 -0.57 -17.88
N GLY A 81 -19.33 -0.80 -19.11
CA GLY A 81 -18.36 -1.84 -19.46
C GLY A 81 -17.02 -1.30 -19.92
N TYR A 82 -16.82 0.02 -19.92
CA TYR A 82 -15.59 0.64 -20.40
C TYR A 82 -14.45 0.46 -19.39
N MET A 83 -13.22 0.70 -19.85
CA MET A 83 -12.02 0.57 -19.01
C MET A 83 -12.07 1.45 -17.76
N ALA A 84 -12.57 2.69 -17.88
CA ALA A 84 -12.75 3.60 -16.75
C ALA A 84 -13.77 3.06 -15.73
N ASP A 85 -14.86 2.42 -16.17
CA ASP A 85 -15.82 1.77 -15.27
C ASP A 85 -15.17 0.61 -14.50
N LYS A 86 -14.38 -0.22 -15.19
CA LYS A 86 -13.66 -1.34 -14.56
C LYS A 86 -12.63 -0.84 -13.54
N ALA A 87 -11.87 0.21 -13.87
CA ALA A 87 -10.94 0.84 -12.94
C ALA A 87 -11.66 1.40 -11.72
N ALA A 88 -12.76 2.13 -11.93
CA ALA A 88 -13.58 2.69 -10.86
C ALA A 88 -14.18 1.61 -9.96
N LEU A 89 -14.69 0.50 -10.52
CA LEU A 89 -15.18 -0.64 -9.75
C LEU A 89 -14.07 -1.36 -8.98
N LYS A 90 -12.87 -1.47 -9.56
CA LYS A 90 -11.70 -2.09 -8.91
C LYS A 90 -11.36 -1.37 -7.61
N LEU A 91 -11.45 -0.03 -7.56
CA LEU A 91 -11.18 0.75 -6.35
C LEU A 91 -12.04 0.33 -5.15
N PHE A 92 -13.21 -0.29 -5.37
CA PHE A 92 -14.12 -0.74 -4.31
C PHE A 92 -14.12 -2.25 -4.07
N THR A 93 -13.13 -2.99 -4.58
CA THR A 93 -12.94 -4.37 -4.14
C THR A 93 -12.44 -4.37 -2.69
N PRO A 94 -12.76 -5.42 -1.90
CA PRO A 94 -12.29 -5.50 -0.53
C PRO A 94 -10.78 -5.37 -0.40
N ASP A 95 -10.02 -6.00 -1.29
CA ASP A 95 -8.55 -5.98 -1.25
C ASP A 95 -7.98 -4.59 -1.51
N GLU A 96 -8.50 -3.86 -2.49
CA GLU A 96 -8.05 -2.50 -2.82
C GLU A 96 -8.43 -1.49 -1.73
N ILE A 97 -9.58 -1.70 -1.05
CA ILE A 97 -9.97 -0.91 0.11
C ILE A 97 -9.06 -1.21 1.30
N LYS A 98 -8.80 -2.48 1.59
CA LYS A 98 -7.91 -2.91 2.68
C LYS A 98 -6.49 -2.44 2.46
N GLU A 99 -5.97 -2.56 1.25
CA GLU A 99 -4.66 -2.06 0.88
C GLU A 99 -4.61 -0.56 1.11
N ARG A 100 -5.55 0.23 0.57
CA ARG A 100 -5.52 1.70 0.70
C ARG A 100 -5.67 2.23 2.12
N HIS A 101 -6.44 1.56 2.98
CA HIS A 101 -6.76 2.05 4.33
C HIS A 101 -6.07 1.29 5.47
N GLY A 102 -5.38 0.19 5.16
CA GLY A 102 -4.71 -0.67 6.15
C GLY A 102 -3.19 -0.75 5.96
N LEU A 103 -2.58 0.23 5.27
CA LEU A 103 -1.14 0.30 5.00
C LEU A 103 -0.30 0.38 6.27
N ILE A 104 -0.78 1.14 7.25
CA ILE A 104 -0.02 1.43 8.48
C ILE A 104 -0.37 0.38 9.53
N ASP A 105 0.65 -0.35 10.01
CA ASP A 105 0.53 -1.15 11.22
C ASP A 105 0.76 -0.27 12.44
N LEU A 106 -0.24 -0.18 13.31
CA LEU A 106 -0.11 0.43 14.62
C LEU A 106 0.30 -0.63 15.65
N PRO A 107 0.97 -0.22 16.75
CA PRO A 107 1.33 -1.12 17.84
C PRO A 107 0.11 -1.88 18.36
N ALA A 108 0.32 -3.13 18.78
CA ALA A 108 -0.72 -3.91 19.45
C ALA A 108 -1.26 -3.16 20.68
N THR A 109 -2.53 -3.37 21.01
CA THR A 109 -3.23 -2.62 22.07
C THR A 109 -2.61 -2.78 23.44
N ASP A 110 -2.00 -3.93 23.71
CA ASP A 110 -1.26 -4.25 24.94
C ASP A 110 0.16 -3.65 24.97
N LYS A 111 0.64 -3.13 23.84
CA LYS A 111 1.96 -2.50 23.64
C LYS A 111 1.86 -1.06 23.13
N ASN A 112 0.73 -0.40 23.36
CA ASN A 112 0.45 0.95 22.84
C ASN A 112 1.15 2.10 23.60
N ARG A 113 2.01 1.78 24.57
CA ARG A 113 2.85 2.74 25.29
C ARG A 113 4.29 2.55 24.85
N LEU A 114 4.69 3.33 23.85
CA LEU A 114 6.03 3.30 23.31
C LEU A 114 6.88 4.44 23.84
N CYS A 115 8.12 4.14 24.15
CA CYS A 115 9.19 5.10 24.39
C CYS A 115 10.00 5.33 23.09
N PRO A 116 10.67 6.49 22.95
CA PRO A 116 11.64 6.68 21.88
C PRO A 116 12.70 5.57 21.88
N GLY A 117 12.91 4.94 20.72
CA GLY A 117 13.76 3.77 20.53
C GLY A 117 13.00 2.44 20.52
N ASP A 118 11.74 2.41 20.96
CA ASP A 118 10.93 1.19 20.90
C ASP A 118 10.50 0.87 19.48
N ASN A 119 10.34 -0.43 19.24
CA ASN A 119 10.01 -0.99 17.94
C ASN A 119 8.71 -1.80 17.99
N TRP A 120 7.99 -1.81 16.88
CA TRP A 120 6.96 -2.81 16.60
C TRP A 120 7.09 -3.25 15.14
N SER A 121 6.47 -4.37 14.79
CA SER A 121 6.52 -4.87 13.43
C SER A 121 5.19 -5.43 12.97
N GLY A 122 5.05 -5.50 11.65
CA GLY A 122 3.92 -6.10 10.95
C GLY A 122 4.41 -6.82 9.70
N ILE A 123 3.74 -7.91 9.35
CA ILE A 123 4.11 -8.70 8.17
C ILE A 123 3.23 -8.31 7.00
N GLU A 124 3.87 -8.05 5.86
CA GLU A 124 3.20 -7.72 4.63
C GLU A 124 3.71 -8.56 3.47
N THR A 125 2.78 -9.06 2.68
CA THR A 125 3.07 -9.87 1.49
C THR A 125 2.78 -9.05 0.24
N PHE A 126 3.77 -8.92 -0.62
CA PHE A 126 3.65 -8.27 -1.92
C PHE A 126 3.65 -9.30 -3.04
N PHE A 127 2.67 -9.19 -3.94
CA PHE A 127 2.61 -9.99 -5.17
C PHE A 127 3.29 -9.25 -6.33
N PHE A 128 4.11 -9.96 -7.10
CA PHE A 128 4.87 -9.44 -8.23
C PHE A 128 4.55 -10.17 -9.54
N GLY A 129 3.31 -10.66 -9.68
CA GLY A 129 2.89 -11.34 -10.90
C GLY A 129 3.63 -12.66 -11.08
N THR A 130 4.22 -12.84 -12.27
CA THR A 130 5.01 -14.05 -12.60
C THR A 130 6.31 -14.18 -11.80
N MET A 131 6.74 -13.11 -11.11
CA MET A 131 7.90 -13.14 -10.21
C MET A 131 7.55 -13.66 -8.81
N GLY A 132 6.29 -14.07 -8.60
CA GLY A 132 5.82 -14.64 -7.33
C GLY A 132 5.50 -13.59 -6.28
N SER A 133 5.33 -14.06 -5.04
CA SER A 133 5.08 -13.23 -3.87
C SER A 133 6.30 -13.21 -2.95
N LYS A 134 6.55 -12.08 -2.29
CA LYS A 134 7.53 -11.98 -1.19
C LYS A 134 6.87 -11.40 0.04
N SER A 135 7.21 -11.93 1.21
CA SER A 135 6.78 -11.40 2.50
C SER A 135 7.92 -10.67 3.19
N TYR A 136 7.58 -9.57 3.86
CA TYR A 136 8.52 -8.74 4.58
C TYR A 136 7.96 -8.44 5.96
N GLU A 137 8.83 -8.44 6.97
CA GLU A 137 8.56 -7.84 8.25
C GLU A 137 8.90 -6.35 8.18
N LYS A 138 7.87 -5.50 8.18
CA LYS A 138 8.01 -4.04 8.31
C LYS A 138 8.27 -3.73 9.78
N ILE A 139 9.43 -3.14 10.07
CA ILE A 139 9.87 -2.73 11.41
C ILE A 139 9.70 -1.22 11.52
N TYR A 140 8.93 -0.81 12.51
CA TYR A 140 8.65 0.58 12.83
C TYR A 140 9.40 0.94 14.12
N THR A 141 10.18 2.01 14.09
CA THR A 141 10.93 2.52 15.25
C THR A 141 10.46 3.92 15.59
N LEU A 142 9.95 4.11 16.81
CA LEU A 142 9.61 5.44 17.32
C LEU A 142 10.90 6.22 17.55
N LYS A 143 11.16 7.28 16.78
CA LYS A 143 12.34 8.13 16.96
C LYS A 143 12.19 9.16 18.05
N GLY A 144 10.97 9.64 18.24
CA GLY A 144 10.67 10.67 19.22
C GLY A 144 9.29 11.27 19.03
N ILE A 145 8.96 12.19 19.93
CA ILE A 145 7.74 12.99 19.89
C ILE A 145 8.18 14.45 19.82
N GLU A 146 7.78 15.13 18.76
CA GLU A 146 8.04 16.55 18.57
C GLU A 146 6.83 17.36 19.06
N GLU A 147 7.08 18.44 19.81
CA GLU A 147 6.05 19.40 20.17
C GLU A 147 6.02 20.54 19.14
N ARG A 148 4.88 20.75 18.48
CA ARG A 148 4.69 21.80 17.47
C ARG A 148 3.30 22.42 17.64
N ASP A 149 3.24 23.73 17.85
CA ASP A 149 1.98 24.48 17.93
C ASP A 149 0.95 23.85 18.90
N ASN A 150 1.42 23.43 20.08
CA ASN A 150 0.61 22.74 21.10
C ASN A 150 0.04 21.38 20.65
N ARG A 151 0.66 20.75 19.65
CA ARG A 151 0.40 19.39 19.17
C ARG A 151 1.61 18.51 19.41
N GLN A 152 1.36 17.23 19.67
CA GLN A 152 2.39 16.23 19.82
C GLN A 152 2.45 15.37 18.56
N VAL A 153 3.58 15.35 17.88
CA VAL A 153 3.78 14.61 16.63
C VAL A 153 4.79 13.50 16.86
N ALA A 154 4.35 12.25 16.83
CA ALA A 154 5.26 11.10 16.85
C ALA A 154 5.94 10.95 15.50
N VAL A 155 7.26 10.77 15.50
CA VAL A 155 8.07 10.52 14.31
C VAL A 155 8.57 9.10 14.35
N VAL A 156 8.28 8.34 13.30
CA VAL A 156 8.56 6.92 13.18
C VAL A 156 9.36 6.68 11.91
N GLU A 157 10.47 5.94 12.03
CA GLU A 157 11.21 5.42 10.88
C GLU A 157 10.81 3.98 10.61
N MET A 158 10.78 3.62 9.33
CA MET A 158 10.38 2.28 8.89
C MET A 158 11.47 1.64 8.04
N ASN A 159 11.79 0.40 8.36
CA ASN A 159 12.64 -0.48 7.57
C ASN A 159 11.88 -1.78 7.31
N ALA A 160 12.33 -2.60 6.35
CA ALA A 160 11.75 -3.92 6.17
C ALA A 160 12.85 -4.95 5.93
N ILE A 161 12.63 -6.15 6.46
CA ILE A 161 13.49 -7.32 6.23
C ILE A 161 12.65 -8.46 5.62
N PRO A 162 13.24 -9.32 4.76
CA PRO A 162 12.54 -10.48 4.24
C PRO A 162 12.07 -11.39 5.37
N SER A 163 10.84 -11.91 5.27
CA SER A 163 10.25 -12.81 6.25
C SER A 163 9.87 -14.15 5.62
N SER A 164 10.15 -15.23 6.35
CA SER A 164 9.75 -16.59 6.00
C SER A 164 8.45 -17.02 6.67
N GLU A 165 7.82 -16.17 7.49
CA GLU A 165 6.65 -16.56 8.30
C GLU A 165 5.46 -17.02 7.44
N MET A 166 5.32 -16.43 6.26
CA MET A 166 4.26 -16.79 5.30
C MET A 166 4.69 -17.85 4.29
N ALA A 167 5.88 -18.46 4.43
CA ALA A 167 6.48 -19.31 3.40
C ALA A 167 5.59 -20.50 2.99
N GLU A 168 4.89 -21.14 3.94
CA GLU A 168 3.97 -22.25 3.62
C GLU A 168 2.75 -21.79 2.80
N GLN A 169 2.22 -20.61 3.11
CA GLN A 169 1.09 -20.04 2.39
C GLN A 169 1.52 -19.59 0.99
N LEU A 170 2.70 -18.94 0.90
CA LEU A 170 3.31 -18.58 -0.37
C LEU A 170 3.57 -19.80 -1.25
N HIS A 171 4.07 -20.90 -0.69
CA HIS A 171 4.30 -22.14 -1.45
C HIS A 171 2.99 -22.70 -2.04
N LYS A 172 1.86 -22.57 -1.34
CA LYS A 172 0.55 -23.03 -1.86
C LYS A 172 0.03 -22.15 -2.99
N GLU A 173 0.40 -20.88 -3.02
CA GLU A 173 0.01 -19.90 -4.03
C GLU A 173 0.95 -19.85 -5.24
N GLN A 174 2.08 -20.58 -5.20
CA GLN A 174 3.04 -20.61 -6.30
C GLN A 174 2.47 -21.29 -7.56
N THR A 175 2.59 -20.59 -8.69
CA THR A 175 2.32 -21.13 -10.02
C THR A 175 3.36 -22.19 -10.40
N THR A 176 3.00 -23.09 -11.34
CA THR A 176 3.83 -24.23 -11.78
C THR A 176 5.22 -23.85 -12.32
N PHE A 177 5.45 -22.57 -12.65
CA PHE A 177 6.77 -22.00 -12.96
C PHE A 177 7.08 -20.87 -11.97
N ASP A 178 8.12 -21.06 -11.16
CA ASP A 178 8.64 -20.07 -10.22
C ASP A 178 9.88 -19.40 -10.82
N TYR A 179 9.66 -18.33 -11.61
CA TYR A 179 10.74 -17.58 -12.25
C TYR A 179 11.68 -16.93 -11.24
N SER A 180 11.24 -16.71 -9.99
CA SER A 180 12.06 -16.05 -8.97
C SER A 180 13.34 -16.83 -8.63
N LYS A 181 13.33 -18.16 -8.76
CA LYS A 181 14.50 -19.03 -8.50
C LYS A 181 15.61 -18.89 -9.53
N LEU A 182 15.36 -18.23 -10.66
CA LEU A 182 16.34 -18.01 -11.73
C LEU A 182 17.13 -16.71 -11.56
N PHE A 183 16.81 -15.91 -10.53
CA PHE A 183 17.38 -14.58 -10.33
C PHE A 183 17.85 -14.43 -8.88
N ASP A 184 18.99 -13.77 -8.71
CA ASP A 184 19.33 -13.13 -7.45
C ASP A 184 18.46 -11.89 -7.27
N ASN A 185 18.28 -11.43 -6.03
CA ASN A 185 17.50 -10.24 -5.77
C ASN A 185 18.20 -9.28 -4.80
N ILE A 186 17.97 -7.99 -5.05
CA ILE A 186 18.38 -6.89 -4.18
C ILE A 186 17.12 -6.12 -3.85
N GLU A 187 16.90 -5.88 -2.56
CA GLU A 187 15.78 -5.10 -2.08
C GLU A 187 16.21 -3.99 -1.15
N THR A 188 15.56 -2.84 -1.31
CA THR A 188 15.71 -1.71 -0.39
C THR A 188 14.34 -1.25 0.02
N TYR A 189 14.14 -1.10 1.33
CA TYR A 189 12.93 -0.55 1.90
C TYR A 189 13.28 0.63 2.79
N ALA A 190 12.58 1.74 2.61
CA ALA A 190 12.67 2.89 3.51
C ALA A 190 11.29 3.53 3.65
N GLY A 191 10.94 3.90 4.87
CA GLY A 191 9.72 4.65 5.13
C GLY A 191 9.79 5.56 6.34
N ARG A 192 8.80 6.44 6.43
CA ARG A 192 8.62 7.40 7.50
C ARG A 192 7.14 7.61 7.75
N LEU A 193 6.77 7.67 9.02
CA LEU A 193 5.43 8.00 9.49
C LEU A 193 5.52 9.15 10.50
N LYS A 194 4.63 10.14 10.34
CA LYS A 194 4.35 11.20 11.30
C LYS A 194 2.89 11.13 11.72
N LEU A 195 2.67 10.98 13.01
CA LEU A 195 1.34 10.84 13.59
C LEU A 195 1.10 12.00 14.57
N ASP A 196 0.08 12.82 14.29
CA ASP A 196 -0.45 13.78 15.24
C ASP A 196 -1.20 13.02 16.33
N LEU A 197 -0.57 12.90 17.50
CA LEU A 197 -1.09 12.20 18.67
C LEU A 197 -2.25 12.96 19.31
N THR A 198 -2.31 14.29 19.13
CA THR A 198 -3.37 15.13 19.67
C THR A 198 -4.66 14.95 18.89
N ALA A 199 -4.58 14.94 17.55
CA ALA A 199 -5.73 14.74 16.67
C ALA A 199 -6.04 13.27 16.36
N GLY A 200 -5.10 12.36 16.64
CA GLY A 200 -5.18 10.95 16.24
C GLY A 200 -5.16 10.79 14.72
N LYS A 201 -4.36 11.59 14.01
CA LYS A 201 -4.34 11.64 12.54
C LYS A 201 -2.94 11.47 11.99
N VAL A 202 -2.83 10.81 10.85
CA VAL A 202 -1.60 10.75 10.06
C VAL A 202 -1.36 12.13 9.46
N GLU A 203 -0.21 12.74 9.75
CA GLU A 203 0.24 13.96 9.06
C GLU A 203 0.94 13.61 7.75
N GLU A 204 1.83 12.64 7.81
CA GLU A 204 2.66 12.21 6.69
C GLU A 204 2.95 10.71 6.85
N TYR A 205 2.82 9.96 5.78
CA TYR A 205 3.28 8.60 5.66
C TYR A 205 3.90 8.44 4.30
N ARG A 206 5.13 7.94 4.23
CA ARG A 206 5.81 7.65 2.97
C ARG A 206 6.56 6.35 3.12
N GLU A 207 6.38 5.43 2.20
CA GLU A 207 7.19 4.21 2.11
C GLU A 207 7.58 3.93 0.66
N LYS A 208 8.78 3.39 0.49
CA LYS A 208 9.31 2.99 -0.80
C LYS A 208 9.93 1.60 -0.66
N LEU A 209 9.42 0.66 -1.44
CA LEU A 209 10.04 -0.65 -1.67
C LEU A 209 10.60 -0.66 -3.09
N GLN A 210 11.89 -0.89 -3.24
CA GLN A 210 12.53 -1.18 -4.52
C GLN A 210 13.05 -2.61 -4.49
N LEU A 211 12.75 -3.36 -5.55
CA LEU A 211 13.16 -4.74 -5.69
C LEU A 211 13.70 -4.93 -7.11
N GLU A 212 14.91 -5.48 -7.19
CA GLU A 212 15.60 -5.82 -8.42
C GLU A 212 15.84 -7.32 -8.47
N TRP A 213 15.55 -7.93 -9.62
CA TRP A 213 15.91 -9.30 -9.94
C TRP A 213 17.01 -9.29 -11.00
N ILE A 214 18.11 -9.95 -10.71
CA ILE A 214 19.33 -9.94 -11.53
C ILE A 214 19.67 -11.38 -11.89
N ARG A 215 19.91 -11.62 -13.19
CA ARG A 215 20.45 -12.89 -13.68
C ARG A 215 21.61 -12.62 -14.61
N ALA A 216 22.77 -13.17 -14.30
CA ALA A 216 23.92 -13.19 -15.18
C ALA A 216 23.96 -14.51 -15.97
N GLU A 217 24.15 -14.44 -17.28
CA GLU A 217 24.46 -15.63 -18.09
C GLU A 217 25.96 -15.94 -17.99
N PRO A 218 26.35 -17.18 -17.60
CA PRO A 218 27.76 -17.53 -17.45
C PRO A 218 28.48 -17.50 -18.82
N SER A 219 29.70 -16.96 -18.82
CA SER A 219 30.55 -16.78 -20.02
C SER A 219 30.97 -18.10 -20.69
N ALA A 220 30.89 -19.23 -19.97
CA ALA A 220 31.26 -20.56 -20.47
C ALA A 220 30.50 -20.99 -21.74
N GLU A 221 29.31 -20.43 -21.99
CA GLU A 221 28.52 -20.72 -23.19
C GLU A 221 28.82 -19.77 -24.37
N ARG A 222 29.72 -18.78 -24.19
CA ARG A 222 29.92 -17.69 -25.15
C ARG A 222 31.37 -17.42 -25.59
N GLY A 223 32.33 -18.17 -25.05
CA GLY A 223 33.77 -18.01 -25.31
C GLY A 223 34.40 -16.98 -24.37
N ASP A 224 35.67 -17.20 -24.01
CA ASP A 224 36.39 -16.56 -22.89
C ASP A 224 36.50 -15.02 -22.95
N ASP A 225 36.13 -14.38 -24.07
CA ASP A 225 36.34 -12.94 -24.33
C ASP A 225 35.05 -12.09 -24.37
N LYS A 226 33.90 -12.65 -23.97
CA LYS A 226 32.62 -11.90 -23.96
C LYS A 226 32.17 -11.56 -22.54
N GLU A 227 31.90 -10.27 -22.31
CA GLU A 227 31.28 -9.79 -21.08
C GLU A 227 29.97 -10.56 -20.80
N PRO A 228 29.69 -10.89 -19.53
CA PRO A 228 28.44 -11.57 -19.17
C PRO A 228 27.24 -10.68 -19.52
N ILE A 229 26.24 -11.27 -20.18
CA ILE A 229 24.95 -10.58 -20.36
C ILE A 229 24.21 -10.68 -19.03
N VAL A 230 23.85 -9.52 -18.50
CA VAL A 230 23.06 -9.39 -17.28
C VAL A 230 21.65 -8.95 -17.66
N LEU A 231 20.66 -9.74 -17.25
CA LEU A 231 19.26 -9.36 -17.31
C LEU A 231 18.85 -8.80 -15.94
N THR A 232 18.44 -7.54 -15.92
CA THR A 232 17.90 -6.88 -14.72
C THR A 232 16.42 -6.55 -14.92
N MET A 233 15.60 -6.95 -13.97
CA MET A 233 14.20 -6.54 -13.88
C MET A 233 14.01 -5.79 -12.56
N SER A 234 13.34 -4.65 -12.58
CA SER A 234 13.12 -3.85 -11.37
C SER A 234 11.66 -3.52 -11.18
N THR A 235 11.22 -3.48 -9.93
CA THR A 235 9.93 -2.94 -9.54
C THR A 235 10.11 -1.93 -8.42
N THR A 236 9.30 -0.88 -8.42
CA THR A 236 9.25 0.10 -7.34
C THR A 236 7.80 0.26 -6.92
N ARG A 237 7.56 0.11 -5.62
CA ARG A 237 6.29 0.44 -4.97
C ARG A 237 6.52 1.66 -4.10
N LEU A 238 5.68 2.67 -4.29
CA LEU A 238 5.70 3.91 -3.52
C LEU A 238 4.29 4.14 -2.99
N TYR A 239 4.19 4.33 -1.68
CA TYR A 239 2.95 4.80 -1.05
C TYR A 239 3.22 6.10 -0.32
N SER A 240 2.29 7.03 -0.44
CA SER A 240 2.33 8.33 0.25
C SER A 240 0.93 8.68 0.73
N LEU A 241 0.80 9.02 2.00
CA LEU A 241 -0.39 9.62 2.58
C LEU A 241 0.02 10.94 3.22
N GLU A 242 -0.71 11.99 2.90
CA GLU A 242 -0.47 13.31 3.46
C GLU A 242 -1.81 13.90 3.85
N LYS A 243 -1.83 14.59 4.99
CA LYS A 243 -2.97 15.39 5.36
C LYS A 243 -3.06 16.57 4.39
N ILE A 244 -4.23 16.72 3.76
CA ILE A 244 -4.56 17.92 2.98
C ILE A 244 -5.16 18.93 3.96
N ASP A 245 -4.56 20.11 4.06
CA ASP A 245 -5.05 21.25 4.85
C ASP A 245 -6.13 22.05 4.10
#